data_AF-Q3ZUB5-F1
#
_entry.id   AF-Q3ZUB5-F1
#
_cell.length_a   1.000
_cell.length_b   1.000
_cell.length_c   1.000
_cell.angle_alpha   90.00
_cell.angle_beta   90.00
_cell.angle_gamma   90.00
#
_symmetry.space_group_name_H-M   'P 1'
#
loop_
_entity.id
_entity.type
_entity.pdbx_description
1 polymer ?
#
loop_
_entity_poly.entity_id
_entity_poly.type
_entity_poly.pdbx_seq_one_letter_code
_entity_poly.pdbx_strand_id
1 'polypeptide(L)'
;PPELKFMVLLKRDQTQEQNLINIKIANMDVDMYPKDSAVVVKVNGVEIPISNLPYQHPSGKVQIRQRGEGIALHAPSHGLQEVFFDFNT
;
A
#
# COMPACT_ATOMS: atom_id res chain seq x y z
N PRO A 1 -8.87 -1.54 25.00
CA PRO A 1 -8.29 -2.23 23.81
C PRO A 1 -7.51 -1.22 22.95
N PRO A 2 -6.37 -1.60 22.33
CA PRO A 2 -5.76 -0.73 21.33
C PRO A 2 -6.74 -0.57 20.16
N GLU A 3 -7.07 0.66 19.80
CA GLU A 3 -8.02 0.94 18.72
C GLU A 3 -7.46 0.47 17.38
N LEU A 4 -8.28 -0.27 16.63
CA LEU A 4 -8.04 -0.61 15.24
C LEU A 4 -8.16 0.68 14.42
N LYS A 5 -7.02 1.29 14.09
CA LYS A 5 -6.98 2.54 13.33
C LYS A 5 -6.19 2.35 12.06
N PHE A 6 -6.88 2.60 10.95
CA PHE A 6 -6.28 2.83 9.67
C PHE A 6 -6.77 4.16 9.10
N MET A 7 -6.00 4.72 8.17
CA MET A 7 -6.41 5.83 7.33
C MET A 7 -5.92 5.55 5.91
N VAL A 8 -6.79 5.76 4.94
CA VAL A 8 -6.43 5.67 3.51
C VAL A 8 -6.67 7.05 2.90
N LEU A 9 -5.64 7.59 2.27
CA LEU A 9 -5.68 8.89 1.62
C LEU A 9 -5.31 8.72 0.14
N LEU A 10 -6.28 8.99 -0.73
CA LEU A 10 -6.06 9.11 -2.16
C LEU A 10 -5.73 10.57 -2.49
N LYS A 11 -4.61 10.79 -3.17
CA LYS A 11 -4.20 12.08 -3.71
C LYS A 11 -4.09 11.94 -5.23
N ARG A 12 -4.47 13.00 -5.96
CA ARG A 12 -4.23 13.08 -7.39
C ARG A 12 -3.13 14.10 -7.65
N ASP A 13 -2.03 13.67 -8.25
CA ASP A 13 -1.03 14.60 -8.78
C ASP A 13 -1.62 15.24 -10.04
N GLN A 14 -1.90 16.54 -9.96
CA GLN A 14 -2.47 17.28 -11.07
C GLN A 14 -1.50 17.46 -12.24
N THR A 15 -0.19 17.34 -12.00
CA THR A 15 0.83 17.51 -13.04
C THR A 15 1.02 16.26 -13.88
N GLN A 16 0.90 15.08 -13.26
CA GLN A 16 1.07 13.79 -13.93
C GLN A 16 -0.27 13.08 -14.20
N GLU A 17 -1.37 13.67 -13.74
CA GLU A 17 -2.72 13.08 -13.70
C GLU A 17 -2.78 11.70 -13.03
N GLN A 18 -1.81 11.38 -12.18
CA GLN A 18 -1.66 10.08 -11.54
C GLN A 18 -2.17 10.07 -10.10
N ASN A 19 -2.76 8.94 -9.72
CA ASN A 19 -3.22 8.70 -8.36
C ASN A 19 -2.07 8.22 -7.46
N LEU A 20 -2.03 8.72 -6.23
CA LEU A 20 -1.12 8.27 -5.18
C LEU A 20 -1.96 7.90 -3.96
N ILE A 21 -1.67 6.76 -3.38
CA ILE A 21 -2.33 6.28 -2.17
C ILE A 21 -1.34 6.27 -1.02
N ASN A 22 -1.71 6.88 0.09
CA ASN A 22 -1.02 6.74 1.38
C ASN A 22 -1.95 6.00 2.35
N ILE A 23 -1.43 4.96 3.00
CA ILE A 23 -2.15 4.10 3.93
C ILE A 23 -1.39 4.12 5.25
N LYS A 24 -2.04 4.61 6.31
CA LYS A 24 -1.50 4.57 7.67
C LYS A 24 -2.19 3.48 8.46
N ILE A 25 -1.44 2.52 9.00
CA ILE A 25 -1.96 1.40 9.80
C ILE A 25 -1.13 1.31 11.08
N ALA A 26 -1.74 1.65 12.22
CA ALA A 26 -1.02 1.77 13.49
C ALA A 26 0.25 2.65 13.37
N ASN A 27 1.44 2.08 13.51
CA ASN A 27 2.73 2.75 13.39
C ASN A 27 3.42 2.51 12.03
N MET A 28 2.70 1.96 11.05
CA MET A 28 3.17 1.71 9.69
C MET A 28 2.58 2.73 8.72
N ASP A 29 3.41 3.21 7.81
CA ASP A 29 3.03 4.02 6.67
C ASP A 29 3.34 3.24 5.39
N VAL A 30 2.37 3.20 4.46
CA VAL A 30 2.53 2.56 3.16
C VAL A 30 2.12 3.52 2.06
N ASP A 31 3.03 3.83 1.16
CA ASP A 31 2.73 4.59 -0.05
C ASP A 31 2.66 3.65 -1.26
N MET A 32 1.67 3.87 -2.11
CA MET A 32 1.55 3.23 -3.42
C MET A 32 1.36 4.31 -4.47
N TYR A 33 2.16 4.25 -5.53
CA TYR A 33 2.07 5.21 -6.63
C TYR A 33 2.64 4.59 -7.91
N PRO A 34 2.11 4.97 -9.08
CA PRO A 34 2.68 4.58 -10.36
C PRO A 34 4.06 5.21 -10.54
N LYS A 35 5.00 4.44 -11.06
CA LYS A 35 6.31 4.92 -11.52
C LYS A 35 6.73 4.11 -12.73
N ASP A 36 7.03 4.81 -13.82
CA ASP A 36 7.32 4.20 -15.11
C ASP A 36 6.17 3.27 -15.54
N SER A 37 6.41 1.96 -15.64
CA SER A 37 5.42 0.95 -16.01
C SER A 37 5.03 0.00 -14.87
N ALA A 38 5.34 0.34 -13.61
CA ALA A 38 4.97 -0.46 -12.45
C ALA A 38 4.37 0.38 -11.30
N VAL A 39 3.55 -0.25 -10.46
CA VAL A 39 3.18 0.33 -9.17
C VAL A 39 4.35 0.15 -8.22
N VAL A 40 4.84 1.25 -7.65
CA VAL A 40 5.84 1.23 -6.59
C VAL A 40 5.15 1.21 -5.25
N VAL A 41 5.67 0.41 -4.33
CA VAL A 41 5.24 0.38 -2.93
C VAL A 41 6.40 0.75 -2.01
N LYS A 42 6.15 1.68 -1.09
CA LYS A 42 7.07 2.02 0.00
C LYS A 42 6.45 1.66 1.33
N VAL A 43 7.23 1.07 2.22
CA VAL A 43 6.85 0.81 3.61
C VAL A 43 7.77 1.63 4.51
N ASN A 44 7.19 2.54 5.30
CA ASN A 44 7.91 3.49 6.15
C ASN A 44 9.01 4.26 5.39
N GLY A 45 8.69 4.71 4.17
CA GLY A 45 9.62 5.43 3.30
C GLY A 45 10.65 4.57 2.55
N VAL A 46 10.73 3.26 2.83
CA VAL A 46 11.64 2.33 2.15
C VAL A 46 10.92 1.64 1.00
N GLU A 47 11.46 1.76 -0.21
CA GLU A 47 10.94 1.08 -1.40
C GLU A 47 11.11 -0.44 -1.28
N ILE A 48 10.04 -1.18 -1.52
CA ILE A 48 10.06 -2.65 -1.55
C ILE A 48 10.08 -3.08 -3.02
N PRO A 49 11.16 -3.71 -3.50
CA PRO A 49 11.21 -4.25 -4.85
C PRO A 49 10.08 -5.25 -5.09
N ILE A 50 9.50 -5.25 -6.29
CA ILE A 50 8.45 -6.21 -6.67
C ILE A 50 8.93 -7.66 -6.50
N SER A 51 10.22 -7.93 -6.76
CA SER A 51 10.86 -9.23 -6.54
C SER A 51 10.81 -9.73 -5.09
N ASN A 52 10.55 -8.83 -4.13
CA ASN A 52 10.50 -9.12 -2.71
C ASN A 52 9.06 -9.25 -2.19
N LEU A 53 8.06 -9.22 -3.09
CA LEU A 53 6.68 -9.49 -2.74
C LEU A 53 6.39 -11.01 -2.81
N PRO A 54 5.56 -11.57 -1.91
CA PRO A 54 4.78 -10.85 -0.90
C PRO A 54 5.63 -10.39 0.29
N TYR A 55 5.46 -9.12 0.66
CA TYR A 55 6.02 -8.57 1.88
C TYR A 55 5.10 -8.90 3.06
N GLN A 56 5.66 -9.56 4.07
CA GLN A 56 4.99 -9.84 5.33
C GLN A 56 5.64 -9.00 6.43
N HIS A 57 4.86 -8.12 7.06
CA HIS A 57 5.40 -7.34 8.18
C HIS A 57 5.73 -8.26 9.37
N PRO A 58 6.81 -8.02 10.14
CA PRO A 58 7.22 -8.87 11.27
C PRO A 58 6.14 -9.09 12.34
N SER A 59 5.18 -8.17 12.48
CA SER A 59 4.04 -8.35 13.38
C SER A 59 3.05 -9.44 12.93
N GLY A 60 3.16 -9.93 11.69
CA GLY A 60 2.24 -10.90 11.09
C GLY A 60 0.88 -10.32 10.67
N LYS A 61 0.63 -9.02 10.91
CA LYS A 61 -0.70 -8.41 10.77
C LYS A 61 -0.95 -7.67 9.46
N VAL A 62 0.11 -7.43 8.68
CA VAL A 62 0.05 -6.72 7.40
C VAL A 62 0.78 -7.53 6.34
N GLN A 63 0.13 -7.72 5.21
CA GLN A 63 0.68 -8.38 4.04
C GLN A 63 0.50 -7.48 2.81
N ILE A 64 1.54 -7.37 2.00
CA ILE A 64 1.51 -6.66 0.72
C ILE A 64 1.91 -7.66 -0.36
N ARG A 65 1.12 -7.78 -1.42
CA ARG A 65 1.36 -8.74 -2.50
C ARG A 65 1.08 -8.13 -3.86
N GLN A 66 1.80 -8.60 -4.87
CA GLN A 66 1.45 -8.30 -6.26
C GLN A 66 0.21 -9.09 -6.66
N ARG A 67 -0.71 -8.44 -7.38
CA ARG A 67 -1.90 -9.08 -7.98
C ARG A 67 -2.07 -8.55 -9.40
N GLY A 68 -1.67 -9.36 -10.39
CA GLY A 68 -1.57 -8.90 -11.78
C GLY A 68 -0.57 -7.75 -11.89
N GLU A 69 -0.99 -6.66 -12.54
CA GLU A 69 -0.19 -5.43 -12.69
C GLU A 69 -0.31 -4.47 -11.48
N GLY A 70 -1.11 -4.82 -10.47
CA GLY A 70 -1.37 -4.00 -9.30
C GLY A 70 -0.78 -4.56 -8.00
N ILE A 71 -0.97 -3.80 -6.92
CA ILE A 71 -0.56 -4.15 -5.55
C ILE A 71 -1.80 -4.26 -4.66
N ALA A 72 -1.87 -5.33 -3.87
CA ALA A 72 -2.87 -5.52 -2.83
C ALA A 72 -2.24 -5.50 -1.45
N LEU A 73 -2.74 -4.65 -0.56
CA LEU A 73 -2.41 -4.63 0.87
C LEU A 73 -3.58 -5.19 1.68
N HIS A 74 -3.25 -6.06 2.63
CA HIS A 74 -4.19 -6.66 3.58
C HIS A 74 -3.76 -6.35 5.01
N ALA A 75 -4.69 -5.87 5.83
CA ALA A 75 -4.48 -5.69 7.27
C ALA A 75 -5.77 -5.94 8.07
N PRO A 76 -6.39 -7.14 7.97
CA PRO A 76 -7.68 -7.42 8.60
C PRO A 76 -7.61 -7.30 10.12
N SER A 77 -6.46 -7.62 10.74
CA SER A 77 -6.21 -7.42 12.17
C SER A 77 -6.18 -5.95 12.60
N HIS A 78 -6.28 -5.00 11.66
CA HIS A 78 -6.39 -3.56 11.87
C HIS A 78 -7.72 -2.99 11.36
N GLY A 79 -8.68 -3.84 10.96
CA GLY A 79 -9.98 -3.43 10.40
C GLY A 79 -9.95 -3.08 8.91
N LEU A 80 -8.82 -3.26 8.22
CA LEU A 80 -8.66 -2.99 6.79
C LEU A 80 -8.57 -4.29 6.01
N GLN A 81 -9.64 -4.67 5.30
CA GLN A 81 -9.70 -5.93 4.58
C GLN A 81 -8.73 -6.00 3.40
N GLU A 82 -8.80 -5.00 2.50
CA GLU A 82 -7.94 -4.88 1.33
C GLU A 82 -7.87 -3.41 0.88
N VAL A 83 -6.69 -2.98 0.44
CA VAL A 83 -6.53 -1.87 -0.50
C VAL A 83 -5.85 -2.41 -1.73
N PHE A 84 -6.47 -2.22 -2.90
CA PHE A 84 -5.89 -2.58 -4.19
C PHE A 84 -5.63 -1.33 -4.99
N PHE A 85 -4.47 -1.27 -5.62
CA PHE A 85 -4.04 -0.15 -6.44
C PHE A 85 -3.33 -0.65 -7.70
N ASP A 86 -3.76 -0.15 -8.85
CA ASP A 86 -3.19 -0.42 -10.17
C ASP A 86 -3.18 0.86 -11.02
N PHE A 87 -2.82 0.74 -12.31
CA PHE A 87 -2.81 1.87 -13.24
C PHE A 87 -4.21 2.31 -13.71
N ASN A 88 -5.25 1.50 -13.46
CA ASN A 88 -6.60 1.76 -13.94
C ASN A 88 -7.51 2.37 -12.86
N THR A 89 -6.99 2.50 -11.63
CA THR A 89 -7.74 3.02 -10.48
C THR A 89 -7.75 4.54 -10.42
#